data_AF-A0A849RTZ6-F1
#
_entry.id   AF-A0A849RTZ6-F1
#
_cell.length_a   1.000
_cell.length_b   1.000
_cell.length_c   1.000
_cell.angle_alpha   90.00
_cell.angle_beta   90.00
_cell.angle_gamma   90.00
#
_symmetry.space_group_name_H-M   'P 1'
#
loop_
_entity.id
_entity.type
_entity.pdbx_description
1 polymer ?
#
loop_
_entity_poly.entity_id
_entity_poly.type
_entity_poly.pdbx_seq_one_letter_code
_entity_poly.pdbx_strand_id
1 'polypeptide(L)'
;GAVTNVGIGQNTKANLASTNLEGSTFKGTAVNVAGGGAVTNVGIGQNTKANLASTNLEGSTFKGTAVNVAGGGAVTNVAIGNKAQGNLSAVNAENSTVNGNVVNVTGAGAATNVAIGSNAKANLSSVNLKDSNVTGNIVNATGAGAATNVAIGSNAKANLGSVDLENSSFRGTIVNSVTGMTATNAAIGSGSEANSGSVVMKNSGASGGVGNHSGSGIIINDVKMPLSELTGQNANIAVGGKTSNKNSVVIK
;
A
#
# COMPACT_ATOMS: atom_id res chain seq x y z
N GLY A 1 12.43 11.91 18.15
CA GLY A 1 11.29 12.83 18.39
C GLY A 1 10.02 12.24 17.83
N ALA A 2 8.87 12.82 18.19
CA ALA A 2 7.58 12.50 17.60
C ALA A 2 7.25 13.52 16.49
N VAL A 3 6.65 13.06 15.40
CA VAL A 3 6.20 13.91 14.28
C VAL A 3 4.76 13.58 13.97
N THR A 4 3.91 14.60 13.89
CA THR A 4 2.50 14.43 13.55
C THR A 4 2.11 15.42 12.46
N ASN A 5 1.48 14.93 11.40
CA ASN A 5 0.82 15.75 10.39
C ASN A 5 -0.68 15.38 10.36
N VAL A 6 -1.55 16.40 10.31
CA VAL A 6 -3.00 16.21 10.26
C VAL A 6 -3.59 17.11 9.18
N GLY A 7 -4.31 16.51 8.24
CA GLY A 7 -5.17 17.19 7.29
C GLY A 7 -6.63 16.83 7.52
N ILE A 8 -7.50 17.84 7.57
CA ILE A 8 -8.95 17.66 7.75
C ILE A 8 -9.67 18.44 6.66
N GLY A 9 -10.63 17.80 5.98
CA GLY A 9 -11.42 18.41 4.92
C GLY A 9 -11.74 17.47 3.76
N GLN A 10 -12.52 17.95 2.81
CA GLN A 10 -12.77 17.24 1.56
C GLN A 10 -11.61 17.42 0.60
N ASN A 11 -11.27 16.38 -0.15
CA ASN A 11 -10.14 16.35 -1.10
C ASN A 11 -8.78 16.64 -0.44
N THR A 12 -8.64 16.34 0.84
CA THR A 12 -7.41 16.64 1.58
C THR A 12 -6.28 15.68 1.19
N LYS A 13 -5.07 16.23 1.02
CA LYS A 13 -3.82 15.45 0.89
C LYS A 13 -2.96 15.69 2.14
N ALA A 14 -3.10 14.84 3.15
CA ALA A 14 -2.24 14.86 4.33
C ALA A 14 -0.89 14.20 3.98
N ASN A 15 0.09 15.03 3.66
CA ASN A 15 1.39 14.62 3.12
C ASN A 15 2.49 14.76 4.19
N LEU A 16 3.15 13.67 4.55
CA LEU A 16 4.33 13.68 5.42
C LEU A 16 5.45 12.87 4.77
N ALA A 17 6.52 13.56 4.38
CA ALA A 17 7.59 13.01 3.56
C ALA A 17 7.05 12.31 2.31
N SER A 18 6.44 13.06 1.39
CA SER A 18 5.82 12.47 0.19
C SER A 18 6.07 13.31 -1.05
N THR A 19 6.10 12.66 -2.21
CA THR A 19 6.17 13.30 -3.52
C THR A 19 4.83 13.14 -4.24
N ASN A 20 4.26 14.22 -4.76
CA ASN A 20 3.09 14.18 -5.62
C ASN A 20 3.44 14.84 -6.96
N LEU A 21 3.18 14.14 -8.07
CA LEU A 21 3.35 14.67 -9.42
C LEU A 21 2.02 14.60 -10.15
N GLU A 22 1.58 15.74 -10.66
CA GLU A 22 0.33 15.91 -11.38
C GLU A 22 0.64 16.56 -12.74
N GLY A 23 0.30 15.89 -13.84
CA GLY A 23 0.53 16.41 -15.20
C GLY A 23 1.99 16.74 -15.52
N SER A 24 2.96 16.09 -14.87
CA SER A 24 4.36 16.54 -14.85
C SER A 24 5.34 15.48 -15.35
N THR A 25 6.52 15.92 -15.81
CA THR A 25 7.65 15.02 -16.08
C THR A 25 8.73 15.20 -15.02
N PHE A 26 9.08 14.12 -14.33
CA PHE A 26 10.19 14.08 -13.38
C PHE A 26 11.31 13.19 -13.90
N LYS A 27 12.56 13.64 -13.73
CA LYS A 27 13.77 12.88 -14.05
C LYS A 27 14.69 12.89 -12.84
N GLY A 28 15.10 11.72 -12.37
CA GLY A 28 16.02 11.57 -11.25
C GLY A 28 15.48 10.67 -10.14
N THR A 29 15.94 10.89 -8.91
CA THR A 29 15.54 10.10 -7.75
C THR A 29 14.65 10.92 -6.84
N ALA A 30 13.45 10.41 -6.53
CA ALA A 30 12.59 10.94 -5.49
C ALA A 30 12.81 10.12 -4.22
N VAL A 31 13.22 10.76 -3.12
CA VAL A 31 13.51 10.11 -1.84
C VAL A 31 12.56 10.66 -0.78
N ASN A 32 11.67 9.79 -0.30
CA ASN A 32 10.64 10.09 0.68
C ASN A 32 10.93 9.27 1.93
N VAL A 33 11.53 9.89 2.95
CA VAL A 33 11.93 9.20 4.18
C VAL A 33 11.18 9.79 5.37
N ALA A 34 10.41 8.95 6.06
CA ALA A 34 9.78 9.28 7.34
C ALA A 34 10.44 8.44 8.44
N GLY A 35 11.25 9.08 9.29
CA GLY A 35 12.00 8.46 10.38
C GLY A 35 11.72 9.10 11.73
N GLY A 36 11.42 8.33 12.79
CA GLY A 36 11.22 8.92 14.12
C GLY A 36 10.89 7.93 15.24
N GLY A 37 10.77 8.43 16.48
CA GLY A 37 10.32 7.60 17.61
C GLY A 37 8.85 7.25 17.46
N ALA A 38 8.02 8.25 17.16
CA ALA A 38 6.63 8.11 16.77
C ALA A 38 6.36 9.02 15.56
N VAL A 39 5.87 8.48 14.45
CA VAL A 39 5.54 9.25 13.25
C VAL A 39 4.08 8.98 12.91
N THR A 40 3.27 10.03 12.88
CA THR A 40 1.84 9.93 12.64
C THR A 40 1.42 10.86 11.51
N ASN A 41 0.67 10.32 10.55
CA ASN A 41 0.06 11.10 9.48
C ASN A 41 -1.43 10.78 9.42
N VAL A 42 -2.27 11.79 9.47
CA VAL A 42 -3.73 11.61 9.55
C VAL A 42 -4.41 12.48 8.49
N GLY A 43 -5.23 11.86 7.65
CA GLY A 43 -6.14 12.54 6.74
C GLY A 43 -7.59 12.20 7.07
N ILE A 44 -8.44 13.21 7.29
CA ILE A 44 -9.87 13.02 7.59
C ILE A 44 -10.72 13.81 6.62
N GLY A 45 -11.62 13.14 5.91
CA GLY A 45 -12.69 13.69 5.08
C GLY A 45 -12.90 12.94 3.77
N GLN A 46 -13.88 13.36 2.97
CA GLN A 46 -14.19 12.70 1.70
C GLN A 46 -13.05 12.88 0.69
N ASN A 47 -12.74 11.83 -0.06
CA ASN A 47 -11.68 11.81 -1.07
C ASN A 47 -10.30 12.19 -0.51
N THR A 48 -10.04 11.84 0.75
CA THR A 48 -8.80 12.19 1.43
C THR A 48 -7.69 11.16 1.16
N LYS A 49 -6.48 11.65 0.91
CA LYS A 49 -5.26 10.84 0.81
C LYS A 49 -4.33 11.16 1.98
N ALA A 50 -4.04 10.18 2.83
CA ALA A 50 -3.00 10.26 3.84
C ALA A 50 -1.74 9.56 3.30
N ASN A 51 -0.74 10.36 2.96
CA ASN A 51 0.49 9.96 2.28
C ASN A 51 1.68 10.10 3.24
N LEU A 52 2.24 8.97 3.67
CA LEU A 52 3.40 8.91 4.56
C LEU A 52 4.53 8.14 3.88
N ALA A 53 5.67 8.80 3.64
CA ALA A 53 6.79 8.21 2.92
C ALA A 53 6.39 7.67 1.53
N SER A 54 5.56 8.39 0.76
CA SER A 54 4.95 7.84 -0.46
C SER A 54 5.16 8.70 -1.70
N THR A 55 5.02 8.10 -2.89
CA THR A 55 4.99 8.81 -4.17
C THR A 55 3.64 8.61 -4.86
N ASN A 56 2.98 9.70 -5.27
CA ASN A 56 1.78 9.65 -6.11
C ASN A 56 2.04 10.30 -7.46
N LEU A 57 1.63 9.63 -8.53
CA LEU A 57 1.77 10.06 -9.91
C LEU A 57 0.38 10.07 -10.55
N GLU A 58 -0.06 11.22 -11.02
CA GLU A 58 -1.34 11.40 -11.72
C GLU A 58 -1.06 12.08 -13.05
N GLY A 59 -1.39 11.43 -14.18
CA GLY A 59 -1.15 12.00 -15.51
C GLY A 59 0.31 12.33 -15.80
N SER A 60 1.27 11.61 -15.19
CA SER A 60 2.67 12.04 -15.11
C SER A 60 3.64 11.05 -15.75
N THR A 61 4.82 11.54 -16.12
CA THR A 61 5.95 10.73 -16.57
C THR A 61 7.08 10.78 -15.55
N PHE A 62 7.40 9.64 -14.93
CA PHE A 62 8.48 9.51 -13.97
C PHE A 62 9.63 8.71 -14.58
N LYS A 63 10.84 9.28 -14.63
CA LYS A 63 12.04 8.63 -15.17
C LYS A 63 13.15 8.59 -14.11
N GLY A 64 13.37 7.43 -13.51
CA GLY A 64 14.39 7.24 -12.48
C GLY A 64 13.87 6.41 -11.30
N THR A 65 14.28 6.73 -10.07
CA THR A 65 14.00 5.86 -8.91
C THR A 65 13.13 6.56 -7.88
N ALA A 66 12.02 5.93 -7.48
CA ALA A 66 11.24 6.33 -6.32
C ALA A 66 11.67 5.49 -5.11
N VAL A 67 12.15 6.13 -4.05
CA VAL A 67 12.57 5.50 -2.80
C VAL A 67 11.68 6.02 -1.67
N ASN A 68 10.91 5.12 -1.08
CA ASN A 68 9.85 5.41 -0.11
C ASN A 68 10.12 4.61 1.17
N VAL A 69 10.66 5.26 2.20
CA VAL A 69 11.10 4.59 3.43
C VAL A 69 10.35 5.15 4.63
N ALA A 70 9.65 4.28 5.35
CA ALA A 70 9.11 4.61 6.66
C ALA A 70 9.79 3.76 7.72
N GLY A 71 10.38 4.38 8.73
CA GLY A 71 11.03 3.67 9.81
C GLY A 71 10.94 4.39 11.15
N GLY A 72 11.11 3.64 12.25
CA GLY A 72 10.97 4.21 13.58
C GLY A 72 10.46 3.25 14.65
N GLY A 73 10.17 3.79 15.83
CA GLY A 73 9.54 3.03 16.91
C GLY A 73 8.10 2.68 16.56
N ALA A 74 7.26 3.71 16.34
CA ALA A 74 5.89 3.57 15.87
C ALA A 74 5.64 4.48 14.66
N VAL A 75 5.12 3.92 13.57
CA VAL A 75 4.74 4.66 12.37
C VAL A 75 3.27 4.39 12.07
N THR A 76 2.48 5.44 12.03
CA THR A 76 1.02 5.38 11.90
C THR A 76 0.55 6.28 10.77
N ASN A 77 -0.21 5.74 9.84
CA ASN A 77 -0.85 6.48 8.76
C ASN A 77 -2.34 6.15 8.75
N VAL A 78 -3.19 7.17 8.80
CA VAL A 78 -4.65 6.99 8.94
C VAL A 78 -5.37 7.87 7.94
N ALA A 79 -6.25 7.29 7.14
CA ALA A 79 -7.16 7.99 6.25
C ALA A 79 -8.61 7.64 6.59
N ILE A 80 -9.48 8.62 6.85
CA ILE A 80 -10.88 8.38 7.23
C ILE A 80 -11.79 9.20 6.31
N GLY A 81 -12.77 8.55 5.67
CA GLY A 81 -13.78 9.16 4.82
C GLY A 81 -14.12 8.32 3.59
N ASN A 82 -15.20 8.68 2.88
CA ASN A 82 -15.54 8.04 1.61
C ASN A 82 -14.39 8.23 0.61
N LYS A 83 -13.97 7.16 -0.08
CA LYS A 83 -12.80 7.10 -0.97
C LYS A 83 -11.47 7.45 -0.29
N ALA A 84 -11.36 7.26 1.03
CA ALA A 84 -10.12 7.51 1.76
C ALA A 84 -8.98 6.58 1.31
N GLN A 85 -7.78 7.11 1.16
CA GLN A 85 -6.58 6.35 0.79
C GLN A 85 -5.48 6.56 1.81
N GLY A 86 -5.12 5.51 2.54
CA GLY A 86 -3.96 5.48 3.42
C GLY A 86 -2.78 4.86 2.69
N ASN A 87 -1.75 5.66 2.37
CA ASN A 87 -0.55 5.27 1.67
C ASN A 87 0.68 5.39 2.58
N LEU A 88 1.20 4.27 3.08
CA LEU A 88 2.41 4.21 3.90
C LEU A 88 3.51 3.48 3.14
N SER A 89 4.60 4.17 2.82
CA SER A 89 5.69 3.63 1.99
C SER A 89 5.19 3.08 0.66
N ALA A 90 4.32 3.82 -0.04
CA ALA A 90 3.64 3.30 -1.22
C ALA A 90 3.92 4.14 -2.48
N VAL A 91 3.73 3.52 -3.65
CA VAL A 91 3.60 4.24 -4.92
C VAL A 91 2.20 4.03 -5.48
N ASN A 92 1.54 5.12 -5.85
CA ASN A 92 0.32 5.07 -6.64
C ASN A 92 0.55 5.80 -7.96
N ALA A 93 0.26 5.14 -9.07
CA ALA A 93 0.33 5.73 -10.40
C ALA A 93 -1.02 5.56 -11.10
N GLU A 94 -1.60 6.68 -11.52
CA GLU A 94 -2.82 6.73 -12.31
C GLU A 94 -2.55 7.51 -13.60
N ASN A 95 -2.94 6.95 -14.74
CA ASN A 95 -2.72 7.54 -16.06
C ASN A 95 -1.27 7.97 -16.29
N SER A 96 -0.30 7.17 -15.83
CA SER A 96 1.10 7.58 -15.72
C SER A 96 2.05 6.60 -16.40
N THR A 97 3.23 7.10 -16.76
CA THR A 97 4.35 6.29 -17.25
C THR A 97 5.49 6.32 -16.25
N VAL A 98 5.92 5.16 -15.77
CA VAL A 98 7.09 5.01 -14.87
C VAL A 98 8.18 4.25 -15.59
N ASN A 99 9.27 4.93 -15.91
CA ASN A 99 10.47 4.30 -16.46
C ASN A 99 11.60 4.36 -15.43
N GLY A 100 11.70 3.30 -14.63
CA GLY A 100 12.74 3.11 -13.64
C GLY A 100 12.23 2.34 -12.42
N ASN A 101 12.97 2.44 -11.31
CA ASN A 101 12.78 1.55 -10.18
C ASN A 101 11.88 2.15 -9.10
N VAL A 102 11.13 1.29 -8.43
CA VAL A 102 10.34 1.64 -7.25
C VAL A 102 10.83 0.80 -6.08
N VAL A 103 11.17 1.47 -4.98
CA VAL A 103 11.63 0.84 -3.75
C VAL A 103 10.79 1.38 -2.59
N ASN A 104 9.93 0.52 -2.07
CA ASN A 104 9.04 0.78 -0.95
C ASN A 104 9.48 -0.05 0.25
N VAL A 105 9.91 0.61 1.33
CA VAL A 105 10.43 -0.04 2.52
C VAL A 105 9.73 0.48 3.77
N THR A 106 9.21 -0.43 4.59
CA THR A 106 8.74 -0.11 5.93
C THR A 106 9.50 -0.95 6.95
N GLY A 107 10.30 -0.30 7.79
CA GLY A 107 11.10 -0.93 8.85
C GLY A 107 10.87 -0.22 10.19
N ALA A 108 9.86 -0.66 10.94
CA ALA A 108 9.47 -0.03 12.20
C ALA A 108 9.21 -1.05 13.31
N GLY A 109 9.28 -0.64 14.57
CA GLY A 109 8.83 -1.45 15.70
C GLY A 109 7.36 -1.82 15.55
N ALA A 110 6.52 -0.82 15.27
CA ALA A 110 5.13 -0.98 14.83
C ALA A 110 4.85 -0.09 13.62
N ALA A 111 4.28 -0.66 12.56
CA ALA A 111 3.79 0.04 11.38
C ALA A 111 2.28 -0.19 11.25
N THR A 112 1.49 0.89 11.28
CA THR A 112 0.03 0.85 11.19
C THR A 112 -0.43 1.74 10.05
N ASN A 113 -1.16 1.17 9.10
CA ASN A 113 -1.79 1.90 8.01
C ASN A 113 -3.28 1.56 7.96
N VAL A 114 -4.13 2.57 8.09
CA VAL A 114 -5.57 2.38 8.23
C VAL A 114 -6.31 3.28 7.25
N ALA A 115 -7.26 2.72 6.51
CA ALA A 115 -8.19 3.47 5.68
C ALA A 115 -9.64 3.07 6.01
N ILE A 116 -10.50 4.04 6.34
CA ILE A 116 -11.89 3.77 6.74
C ILE A 116 -12.85 4.58 5.88
N GLY A 117 -13.83 3.91 5.27
CA GLY A 117 -14.90 4.49 4.46
C GLY A 117 -15.22 3.66 3.22
N SER A 118 -16.32 3.98 2.53
CA SER A 118 -16.66 3.30 1.27
C SER A 118 -15.56 3.52 0.23
N ASN A 119 -15.16 2.45 -0.46
CA ASN A 119 -14.03 2.43 -1.40
C ASN A 119 -12.68 2.83 -0.77
N ALA A 120 -12.51 2.61 0.53
CA ALA A 120 -11.26 2.88 1.22
C ALA A 120 -10.13 1.98 0.70
N LYS A 121 -8.93 2.54 0.55
CA LYS A 121 -7.72 1.80 0.15
C LYS A 121 -6.61 2.00 1.18
N ALA A 122 -6.14 0.91 1.78
CA ALA A 122 -4.98 0.91 2.67
C ALA A 122 -3.80 0.22 1.98
N ASN A 123 -2.76 1.00 1.70
CA ASN A 123 -1.57 0.62 0.94
C ASN A 123 -0.33 0.74 1.84
N LEU A 124 0.21 -0.40 2.29
CA LEU A 124 1.42 -0.48 3.11
C LEU A 124 2.53 -1.17 2.33
N SER A 125 3.65 -0.48 2.10
CA SER A 125 4.78 -0.97 1.31
C SER A 125 4.35 -1.52 -0.06
N SER A 126 3.42 -0.86 -0.75
CA SER A 126 2.76 -1.42 -1.94
C SER A 126 2.84 -0.51 -3.16
N VAL A 127 2.64 -1.08 -4.35
CA VAL A 127 2.48 -0.33 -5.61
C VAL A 127 1.08 -0.55 -6.17
N ASN A 128 0.37 0.52 -6.50
CA ASN A 128 -0.89 0.46 -7.25
C ASN A 128 -0.73 1.20 -8.58
N LEU A 129 -1.03 0.50 -9.67
CA LEU A 129 -0.97 1.00 -11.03
C LEU A 129 -2.36 0.93 -11.62
N LYS A 130 -2.87 2.07 -12.07
CA LYS A 130 -4.14 2.17 -12.78
C LYS A 130 -3.92 2.90 -14.09
N ASP A 131 -4.35 2.30 -15.19
CA ASP A 131 -4.23 2.89 -16.54
C ASP A 131 -2.79 3.37 -16.82
N SER A 132 -1.78 2.61 -16.38
CA SER A 132 -0.39 3.05 -16.32
C SER A 132 0.57 2.06 -16.96
N ASN A 133 1.72 2.56 -17.43
CA ASN A 133 2.78 1.74 -18.02
C ASN A 133 4.04 1.85 -17.16
N VAL A 134 4.59 0.71 -16.76
CA VAL A 134 5.78 0.66 -15.91
C VAL A 134 6.85 -0.22 -16.55
N THR A 135 8.05 0.32 -16.67
CA THR A 135 9.26 -0.44 -17.04
C THR A 135 10.32 -0.20 -15.98
N GLY A 136 10.85 -1.28 -15.41
CA GLY A 136 11.82 -1.25 -14.32
C GLY A 136 11.47 -2.24 -13.22
N ASN A 137 12.18 -2.17 -12.09
CA ASN A 137 11.98 -3.11 -10.98
C ASN A 137 11.12 -2.49 -9.88
N ILE A 138 10.26 -3.31 -9.28
CA ILE A 138 9.50 -2.95 -8.08
C ILE A 138 10.00 -3.81 -6.94
N VAL A 139 10.40 -3.18 -5.84
CA VAL A 139 10.74 -3.83 -4.58
C VAL A 139 9.84 -3.27 -3.50
N ASN A 140 9.03 -4.14 -2.93
CA ASN A 140 8.16 -3.87 -1.80
C ASN A 140 8.65 -4.70 -0.62
N ALA A 141 9.13 -4.05 0.43
CA ALA A 141 9.68 -4.69 1.61
C ALA A 141 9.02 -4.14 2.88
N THR A 142 8.31 -4.99 3.60
CA THR A 142 7.86 -4.71 4.97
C THR A 142 8.68 -5.57 5.90
N GLY A 143 9.36 -4.95 6.86
CA GLY A 143 10.23 -5.58 7.87
C GLY A 143 9.96 -4.97 9.24
N ALA A 144 8.75 -5.16 9.77
CA ALA A 144 8.31 -4.51 11.02
C ALA A 144 8.19 -5.51 12.18
N GLY A 145 8.32 -5.04 13.42
CA GLY A 145 8.00 -5.85 14.59
C GLY A 145 6.53 -6.27 14.56
N ALA A 146 5.64 -5.30 14.34
CA ALA A 146 4.25 -5.53 13.96
C ALA A 146 3.88 -4.66 12.75
N ALA A 147 3.30 -5.26 11.71
CA ALA A 147 2.77 -4.56 10.54
C ALA A 147 1.25 -4.75 10.48
N THR A 148 0.48 -3.68 10.53
CA THR A 148 -0.98 -3.71 10.48
C THR A 148 -1.46 -2.83 9.34
N ASN A 149 -2.11 -3.42 8.33
CA ASN A 149 -2.70 -2.71 7.20
C ASN A 149 -4.19 -3.04 7.13
N VAL A 150 -5.05 -2.04 7.30
CA VAL A 150 -6.49 -2.25 7.46
C VAL A 150 -7.30 -1.30 6.58
N ALA A 151 -8.17 -1.85 5.74
CA ALA A 151 -9.18 -1.10 5.01
C ALA A 151 -10.58 -1.52 5.45
N ILE A 152 -11.44 -0.58 5.83
CA ILE A 152 -12.81 -0.86 6.31
C ILE A 152 -13.82 -0.08 5.48
N GLY A 153 -14.83 -0.76 4.95
CA GLY A 153 -15.93 -0.21 4.18
C GLY A 153 -16.33 -1.07 2.98
N SER A 154 -17.43 -0.71 2.30
CA SER A 154 -17.81 -1.37 1.05
C SER A 154 -16.73 -1.17 -0.01
N ASN A 155 -16.35 -2.22 -0.74
CA ASN A 155 -15.24 -2.22 -1.71
C ASN A 155 -13.90 -1.80 -1.10
N ALA A 156 -13.68 -2.06 0.19
CA ALA A 156 -12.41 -1.79 0.85
C ALA A 156 -11.28 -2.64 0.25
N LYS A 157 -10.12 -2.05 0.05
CA LYS A 157 -8.94 -2.77 -0.47
C LYS A 157 -7.74 -2.57 0.44
N ALA A 158 -7.17 -3.67 0.92
CA ALA A 158 -5.98 -3.66 1.76
C ALA A 158 -4.82 -4.33 1.02
N ASN A 159 -3.78 -3.57 0.69
CA ASN A 159 -2.58 -4.00 -0.01
C ASN A 159 -1.37 -3.91 0.93
N LEU A 160 -0.78 -5.05 1.31
CA LEU A 160 0.39 -5.14 2.17
C LEU A 160 1.54 -5.79 1.40
N GLY A 161 2.60 -5.03 1.12
CA GLY A 161 3.77 -5.54 0.42
C GLY A 161 3.40 -6.14 -0.94
N SER A 162 2.46 -5.53 -1.66
CA SER A 162 1.87 -6.10 -2.87
C SER A 162 1.94 -5.15 -4.06
N VAL A 163 1.76 -5.68 -5.26
CA VAL A 163 1.55 -4.90 -6.49
C VAL A 163 0.15 -5.17 -7.01
N ASP A 164 -0.60 -4.11 -7.28
CA ASP A 164 -1.93 -4.16 -7.91
C ASP A 164 -1.87 -3.43 -9.25
N LEU A 165 -2.22 -4.14 -10.34
CA LEU A 165 -2.24 -3.63 -11.70
C LEU A 165 -3.68 -3.68 -12.22
N GLU A 166 -4.21 -2.53 -12.59
CA GLU A 166 -5.52 -2.38 -13.20
C GLU A 166 -5.36 -1.66 -14.53
N ASN A 167 -5.78 -2.31 -15.63
CA ASN A 167 -5.62 -1.78 -17.00
C ASN A 167 -4.20 -1.28 -17.31
N SER A 168 -3.19 -1.98 -16.78
CA SER A 168 -1.82 -1.50 -16.78
C SER A 168 -0.87 -2.50 -17.43
N SER A 169 0.28 -2.01 -17.89
CA SER A 169 1.36 -2.85 -18.37
C SER A 169 2.59 -2.73 -17.48
N PHE A 170 3.25 -3.85 -17.23
CA PHE A 170 4.48 -3.91 -16.46
C PHE A 170 5.56 -4.71 -17.18
N ARG A 171 6.79 -4.19 -17.20
CA ARG A 171 7.97 -4.90 -17.69
C ARG A 171 9.14 -4.77 -16.72
N GLY A 172 9.59 -5.89 -16.17
CA GLY A 172 10.74 -5.95 -15.26
C GLY A 172 10.56 -7.00 -14.18
N THR A 173 11.15 -6.78 -13.01
CA THR A 173 11.04 -7.72 -11.88
C THR A 173 10.23 -7.11 -10.75
N ILE A 174 9.31 -7.90 -10.19
CA ILE A 174 8.61 -7.56 -8.95
C ILE A 174 9.15 -8.45 -7.83
N VAL A 175 9.58 -7.82 -6.74
CA VAL A 175 9.92 -8.49 -5.49
C VAL A 175 9.03 -7.94 -4.38
N ASN A 176 8.17 -8.79 -3.85
CA ASN A 176 7.32 -8.50 -2.72
C ASN A 176 7.80 -9.33 -1.52
N SER A 177 8.16 -8.67 -0.43
CA SER A 177 8.65 -9.31 0.79
C SER A 177 7.96 -8.71 2.00
N VAL A 178 7.16 -9.53 2.69
CA VAL A 178 6.53 -9.17 3.96
C VAL A 178 7.13 -10.06 5.04
N THR A 179 8.09 -9.49 5.76
CA THR A 179 8.83 -10.11 6.86
C THR A 179 8.55 -9.32 8.16
N GLY A 180 8.55 -10.02 9.29
CA GLY A 180 8.18 -9.42 10.58
C GLY A 180 7.63 -10.46 11.54
N MET A 181 7.52 -10.13 12.83
CA MET A 181 6.97 -11.07 13.82
C MET A 181 5.47 -11.27 13.64
N THR A 182 4.73 -10.22 13.28
CA THR A 182 3.29 -10.29 13.02
C THR A 182 2.89 -9.29 11.95
N ALA A 183 2.32 -9.79 10.85
CA ALA A 183 1.81 -8.97 9.76
C ALA A 183 0.32 -9.25 9.51
N THR A 184 -0.52 -8.26 9.78
CA THR A 184 -1.97 -8.34 9.58
C THR A 184 -2.37 -7.43 8.42
N ASN A 185 -2.95 -8.01 7.38
CA ASN A 185 -3.59 -7.30 6.29
C ASN A 185 -5.08 -7.62 6.29
N ALA A 186 -5.94 -6.63 6.48
CA ALA A 186 -7.37 -6.84 6.62
C ALA A 186 -8.19 -5.88 5.75
N ALA A 187 -9.06 -6.41 4.91
CA ALA A 187 -10.09 -5.67 4.20
C ALA A 187 -11.46 -6.14 4.69
N ILE A 188 -12.27 -5.21 5.22
CA ILE A 188 -13.52 -5.53 5.91
C ILE A 188 -14.67 -4.77 5.27
N GLY A 189 -15.69 -5.48 4.80
CA GLY A 189 -16.91 -4.91 4.20
C GLY A 189 -17.28 -5.58 2.88
N SER A 190 -18.50 -5.29 2.39
CA SER A 190 -19.04 -5.89 1.17
C SER A 190 -18.12 -5.66 -0.03
N GLY A 191 -17.69 -6.71 -0.72
CA GLY A 191 -16.83 -6.60 -1.91
C GLY A 191 -15.36 -6.26 -1.60
N SER A 192 -14.92 -6.45 -0.36
CA SER A 192 -13.54 -6.21 0.07
C SER A 192 -12.50 -7.13 -0.60
N GLU A 193 -11.26 -6.65 -0.73
CA GLU A 193 -10.13 -7.40 -1.30
C GLU A 193 -8.86 -7.18 -0.47
N ALA A 194 -8.22 -8.26 -0.03
CA ALA A 194 -7.00 -8.21 0.78
C ALA A 194 -5.83 -8.91 0.07
N ASN A 195 -4.76 -8.16 -0.19
CA ASN A 195 -3.59 -8.60 -0.93
C ASN A 195 -2.33 -8.50 -0.05
N SER A 196 -1.66 -9.62 0.24
CA SER A 196 -0.45 -9.65 1.06
C SER A 196 0.69 -10.37 0.36
N GLY A 197 1.79 -9.66 0.08
CA GLY A 197 2.93 -10.25 -0.62
C GLY A 197 2.55 -10.81 -1.98
N SER A 198 1.65 -10.16 -2.72
CA SER A 198 1.05 -10.69 -3.95
C SER A 198 1.20 -9.72 -5.12
N VAL A 199 1.05 -10.25 -6.34
CA VAL A 199 0.84 -9.47 -7.56
C VAL A 199 -0.56 -9.76 -8.08
N VAL A 200 -1.39 -8.73 -8.21
CA VAL A 200 -2.75 -8.84 -8.76
C VAL A 200 -2.81 -8.07 -10.06
N MET A 201 -3.23 -8.73 -11.14
CA MET A 201 -3.39 -8.17 -12.47
C MET A 201 -4.86 -8.25 -12.88
N LYS A 202 -5.46 -7.10 -13.21
CA LYS A 202 -6.84 -6.98 -13.69
C LYS A 202 -6.79 -6.34 -15.07
N ASN A 203 -7.19 -7.07 -16.10
CA ASN A 203 -7.09 -6.59 -17.49
C ASN A 203 -5.70 -6.00 -17.79
N SER A 204 -4.64 -6.70 -17.35
CA SER A 204 -3.28 -6.16 -17.31
C SER A 204 -2.29 -7.19 -17.85
N GLY A 205 -1.18 -6.68 -18.39
CA GLY A 205 -0.08 -7.51 -18.90
C GLY A 205 1.20 -7.28 -18.11
N ALA A 206 1.89 -8.36 -17.73
CA ALA A 206 3.21 -8.29 -17.13
C ALA A 206 4.20 -9.18 -17.87
N SER A 207 5.41 -8.69 -18.12
CA SER A 207 6.52 -9.48 -18.64
C SER A 207 7.74 -9.36 -17.72
N GLY A 208 8.29 -10.50 -17.29
CA GLY A 208 9.47 -10.58 -16.42
C GLY A 208 9.23 -11.49 -15.22
N GLY A 209 10.05 -11.34 -14.18
CA GLY A 209 10.03 -12.22 -13.00
C GLY A 209 9.17 -11.68 -11.86
N VAL A 210 8.54 -12.58 -11.12
CA VAL A 210 7.83 -12.24 -9.87
C VAL A 210 8.35 -13.12 -8.74
N GLY A 211 8.89 -12.48 -7.71
CA GLY A 211 9.27 -13.10 -6.45
C GLY A 211 8.38 -12.60 -5.32
N ASN A 212 7.43 -13.42 -4.90
CA ASN A 212 6.51 -13.11 -3.80
C ASN A 212 6.93 -13.90 -2.57
N HIS A 213 6.99 -13.22 -1.43
CA HIS A 213 7.25 -13.81 -0.13
C HIS A 213 6.43 -13.08 0.93
N SER A 214 5.61 -13.81 1.66
CA SER A 214 4.94 -13.33 2.88
C SER A 214 5.10 -14.43 3.93
N GLY A 215 5.48 -14.05 5.15
CA GLY A 215 5.68 -15.03 6.23
C GLY A 215 4.46 -15.94 6.44
N SER A 216 4.70 -17.14 6.95
CA SER A 216 3.66 -18.13 7.24
C SER A 216 2.51 -17.54 8.06
N GLY A 217 1.29 -17.92 7.71
CA GLY A 217 0.10 -17.53 8.46
C GLY A 217 -1.17 -17.63 7.62
N ILE A 218 -2.28 -17.22 8.20
CA ILE A 218 -3.62 -17.65 7.80
C ILE A 218 -4.19 -16.74 6.70
N ILE A 219 -4.83 -17.35 5.69
CA ILE A 219 -5.69 -16.65 4.73
C ILE A 219 -7.13 -16.87 5.20
N ILE A 220 -7.88 -15.78 5.34
CA ILE A 220 -9.26 -15.84 5.80
C ILE A 220 -10.16 -15.12 4.81
N ASN A 221 -11.18 -15.82 4.33
CA ASN A 221 -12.25 -15.29 3.49
C ASN A 221 -13.58 -15.45 4.23
N ASP A 222 -14.45 -14.44 4.14
CA ASP A 222 -15.86 -14.52 4.58
C ASP A 222 -16.06 -15.01 6.02
N VAL A 223 -15.47 -14.26 6.94
CA VAL A 223 -15.48 -14.57 8.37
C VAL A 223 -16.84 -14.33 9.01
N LYS A 224 -17.40 -15.36 9.66
CA LYS A 224 -18.40 -15.25 10.74
C LYS A 224 -17.82 -15.46 12.15
N MET A 225 -16.52 -15.79 12.29
CA MET A 225 -15.85 -16.09 13.56
C MET A 225 -15.17 -14.87 14.21
N PRO A 226 -14.99 -14.85 15.54
CA PRO A 226 -14.31 -13.76 16.24
C PRO A 226 -12.81 -13.72 15.91
N LEU A 227 -12.29 -12.53 15.57
CA LEU A 227 -10.89 -12.30 15.19
C LEU A 227 -9.88 -12.38 16.35
N SER A 228 -10.35 -12.60 17.57
CA SER A 228 -9.53 -12.58 18.79
C SER A 228 -8.51 -13.73 18.89
N GLU A 229 -8.62 -14.76 18.06
CA GLU A 229 -7.73 -15.94 18.08
C GLU A 229 -6.50 -15.82 17.15
N LEU A 230 -6.32 -14.70 16.44
CA LEU A 230 -5.31 -14.53 15.39
C LEU A 230 -3.95 -13.99 15.86
N THR A 231 -3.62 -14.09 17.15
CA THR A 231 -2.40 -13.48 17.69
C THR A 231 -1.14 -14.23 17.24
N GLY A 232 -0.08 -13.49 16.89
CA GLY A 232 1.24 -14.05 16.58
C GLY A 232 1.40 -14.71 15.20
N GLN A 233 0.44 -14.56 14.28
CA GLN A 233 0.55 -15.09 12.91
C GLN A 233 0.38 -13.99 11.86
N ASN A 234 0.95 -14.20 10.66
CA ASN A 234 0.70 -13.30 9.54
C ASN A 234 -0.68 -13.58 8.93
N ALA A 235 -1.65 -12.70 9.17
CA ALA A 235 -3.02 -12.87 8.69
C ALA A 235 -3.30 -12.03 7.44
N ASN A 236 -3.95 -12.64 6.44
CA ASN A 236 -4.51 -11.92 5.28
C ASN A 236 -6.02 -12.18 5.21
N ILE A 237 -6.81 -11.14 5.48
CA ILE A 237 -8.22 -11.26 5.85
C ILE A 237 -9.08 -10.43 4.90
N ALA A 238 -10.02 -11.06 4.21
CA ALA A 238 -11.10 -10.37 3.49
C ALA A 238 -12.45 -10.80 4.08
N VAL A 239 -13.21 -9.85 4.65
CA VAL A 239 -14.52 -10.13 5.28
C VAL A 239 -15.64 -9.49 4.49
N GLY A 240 -16.66 -10.29 4.14
CA GLY A 240 -17.77 -9.86 3.30
C GLY A 240 -17.33 -9.61 1.85
N GLY A 241 -16.24 -10.25 1.41
CA GLY A 241 -15.38 -9.76 0.33
C GLY A 241 -15.25 -10.66 -0.89
N LYS A 242 -14.59 -10.14 -1.93
CA LYS A 242 -14.31 -10.82 -3.21
C LYS A 242 -13.20 -11.86 -3.10
N THR A 243 -12.02 -11.50 -2.60
CA THR A 243 -10.84 -12.40 -2.56
C THR A 243 -9.80 -11.94 -1.54
N SER A 244 -9.19 -12.89 -0.83
CA SER A 244 -7.92 -12.72 -0.10
C SER A 244 -6.79 -13.41 -0.87
N ASN A 245 -5.76 -12.66 -1.27
CA ASN A 245 -4.62 -13.14 -2.05
C ASN A 245 -3.33 -12.99 -1.24
N LYS A 246 -2.72 -14.11 -0.85
CA LYS A 246 -1.43 -14.11 -0.14
C LYS A 246 -0.39 -14.84 -0.96
N ASN A 247 0.83 -14.31 -1.05
CA ASN A 247 1.97 -14.95 -1.68
C ASN A 247 1.69 -15.51 -3.10
N SER A 248 0.97 -14.75 -3.93
CA SER A 248 0.39 -15.25 -5.18
C SER A 248 0.52 -14.26 -6.33
N VAL A 249 0.51 -14.79 -7.55
CA VAL A 249 0.28 -14.02 -8.77
C VAL A 249 -1.13 -14.33 -9.23
N VAL A 250 -1.98 -13.31 -9.30
CA VAL A 250 -3.41 -13.45 -9.62
C VAL A 250 -3.70 -12.68 -10.90
N ILE A 251 -4.32 -13.33 -11.87
CA ILE A 251 -4.72 -12.75 -13.16
C ILE A 251 -6.25 -12.80 -13.24
N LYS A 252 -6.88 -11.64 -13.45
CA LYS A 252 -8.33 -11.42 -13.47
C LYS A 252 -8.76 -10.69 -14.75
#